data_AF-A0A6P8DCR9-F1
#
_entry.id   AF-A0A6P8DCR9-F1
#
_cell.length_a   1.000
_cell.length_b   1.000
_cell.length_c   1.000
_cell.angle_alpha   90.00
_cell.angle_beta   90.00
_cell.angle_gamma   90.00
#
_symmetry.space_group_name_H-M   'P 1'
#
loop_
_entity.id
_entity.type
_entity.pdbx_description
1 polymer ?
#
loop_
_entity_poly.entity_id
_entity_poly.type
_entity_poly.pdbx_seq_one_letter_code
_entity_poly.pdbx_strand_id
1 'polypeptide(L)'
;MADQLTDDQISEFKEAFSLFDKDGDGCITTKELGTVMRSLGQNPTEAELQDMINEVDADGNGTIDFPEFLNLMARKMKDTDSEEELKEAFRVFDKDQNGFISAAELRHVMTNLGEKLTDEEVDEMIREADVDGDGQINYEEFVKVMMAKLLLLITFYRTPKWSWRTLEQWHDEPSPRKGLVGAINHVGRFDGLLLFSIEEAIEVLTSSALIFPSLSETLRMEMENSMDEKKKKKMKILCLHGFRTSGSFFKKQIGRWDPSIFAAFDLDFPDGIFPAGGKSDIEGLFPPPYFEWFQFNKGFTEYTNLEECITYLCDYIMTNGPFDGLLGFSQGATLSALLLGYQAQGKVLKDHPPLKFFVSISGSKFRDPSICDVAYKDPIKLKSVHFVGAKDWLKLRSEELASAFHNPLIIRHPQGHVVPRLDEEATRQLSDWTKGIIVEHGNGPVTSKAAET
;
A
#
# COMPACT_ATOMS: atom_id res chain seq x y z
N MET A 1 19.12 4.99 -26.27
CA MET A 1 18.38 3.81 -26.77
C MET A 1 17.00 4.28 -27.14
N ALA A 2 16.80 4.77 -28.37
CA ALA A 2 15.50 5.29 -28.81
C ALA A 2 14.67 4.24 -29.60
N ASP A 3 15.25 3.07 -29.87
CA ASP A 3 14.75 2.09 -30.85
C ASP A 3 13.66 1.14 -30.31
N GLN A 4 12.77 1.61 -29.42
CA GLN A 4 11.67 0.80 -28.85
C GLN A 4 10.36 1.56 -28.63
N LEU A 5 10.16 2.74 -29.23
CA LEU A 5 8.87 3.45 -29.24
C LEU A 5 8.36 3.57 -30.68
N THR A 6 7.06 3.39 -30.88
CA THR A 6 6.42 3.61 -32.20
C THR A 6 6.31 5.10 -32.51
N ASP A 7 6.19 5.46 -33.78
CA ASP A 7 6.06 6.87 -34.20
C ASP A 7 4.85 7.55 -33.54
N ASP A 8 3.76 6.81 -33.31
CA ASP A 8 2.56 7.30 -32.61
C ASP A 8 2.83 7.60 -31.13
N GLN A 9 3.50 6.69 -30.41
CA GLN A 9 3.91 6.92 -29.02
C GLN A 9 4.88 8.11 -28.92
N ILE A 10 5.79 8.25 -29.88
CA ILE A 10 6.68 9.42 -29.97
C ILE A 10 5.87 10.70 -30.22
N SER A 11 4.74 10.64 -30.94
CA SER A 11 3.83 11.77 -31.12
C SER A 11 3.07 12.14 -29.83
N GLU A 12 2.50 11.15 -29.13
CA GLU A 12 1.85 11.35 -27.84
C GLU A 12 2.79 11.98 -26.80
N PHE A 13 4.04 11.49 -26.73
CA PHE A 13 5.05 12.09 -25.85
C PHE A 13 5.49 13.49 -26.29
N LYS A 14 5.44 13.85 -27.58
CA LYS A 14 5.67 15.25 -28.04
C LYS A 14 4.54 16.17 -27.61
N GLU A 15 3.30 15.71 -27.68
CA GLU A 15 2.16 16.49 -27.19
C GLU A 15 2.27 16.71 -25.68
N ALA A 16 2.58 15.66 -24.92
CA ALA A 16 2.87 15.78 -23.48
C ALA A 16 4.05 16.73 -23.20
N PHE A 17 5.15 16.64 -23.95
CA PHE A 17 6.31 17.53 -23.83
C PHE A 17 5.95 19.00 -24.07
N SER A 18 5.10 19.29 -25.07
CA SER A 18 4.60 20.64 -25.38
C SER A 18 3.69 21.25 -24.30
N LEU A 19 3.23 20.43 -23.32
CA LEU A 19 2.59 20.96 -22.12
C LEU A 19 3.61 21.50 -21.11
N PHE A 20 4.89 21.09 -21.19
CA PHE A 20 5.95 21.56 -20.31
C PHE A 20 6.81 22.66 -20.94
N ASP A 21 7.29 22.45 -22.15
CA ASP A 21 7.96 23.44 -23.00
C ASP A 21 6.94 24.55 -23.36
N LYS A 22 7.11 25.75 -22.79
CA LYS A 22 6.11 26.84 -22.89
C LYS A 22 6.45 27.89 -23.93
N ASP A 23 7.73 28.09 -24.25
CA ASP A 23 8.14 29.00 -25.32
C ASP A 23 8.50 28.31 -26.64
N GLY A 24 8.54 26.97 -26.65
CA GLY A 24 8.70 26.13 -27.83
C GLY A 24 10.15 25.98 -28.27
N ASP A 25 11.12 26.16 -27.37
CA ASP A 25 12.55 26.11 -27.70
C ASP A 25 13.11 24.68 -27.84
N GLY A 26 12.34 23.67 -27.39
CA GLY A 26 12.68 22.26 -27.48
C GLY A 26 13.33 21.66 -26.22
N CYS A 27 13.48 22.46 -25.15
CA CYS A 27 14.01 22.05 -23.86
C CYS A 27 13.07 22.46 -22.71
N ILE A 28 12.99 21.65 -21.64
CA ILE A 28 12.25 22.02 -20.43
C ILE A 28 13.25 22.58 -19.40
N THR A 29 13.18 23.88 -19.14
CA THR A 29 14.02 24.52 -18.10
C THR A 29 13.51 24.27 -16.67
N THR A 30 14.34 24.45 -15.63
CA THR A 30 13.86 24.44 -14.22
C THR A 30 12.70 25.41 -14.00
N LYS A 31 12.74 26.54 -14.73
CA LYS A 31 11.72 27.58 -14.67
C LYS A 31 10.40 27.13 -15.26
N GLU A 32 10.40 26.38 -16.36
CA GLU A 32 9.19 25.86 -17.00
C GLU A 32 8.65 24.64 -16.28
N LEU A 33 9.50 23.66 -15.95
CA LEU A 33 9.15 22.55 -15.06
C LEU A 33 8.54 23.10 -13.77
N GLY A 34 9.19 24.09 -13.16
CA GLY A 34 8.69 24.78 -11.98
C GLY A 34 7.44 25.62 -12.24
N THR A 35 7.21 26.17 -13.44
CA THR A 35 6.00 26.91 -13.78
C THR A 35 4.82 25.96 -13.91
N VAL A 36 5.02 24.81 -14.56
CA VAL A 36 4.02 23.72 -14.65
C VAL A 36 3.75 23.17 -13.26
N MET A 37 4.77 22.78 -12.51
CA MET A 37 4.63 22.29 -11.14
C MET A 37 3.97 23.31 -10.22
N ARG A 38 4.26 24.62 -10.31
CA ARG A 38 3.55 25.66 -9.52
C ARG A 38 2.13 25.96 -10.02
N SER A 39 1.84 25.70 -11.29
CA SER A 39 0.48 25.84 -11.86
C SER A 39 -0.44 24.66 -11.54
N LEU A 40 0.14 23.45 -11.44
CA LEU A 40 -0.51 22.28 -10.85
C LEU A 40 -0.63 22.47 -9.33
N GLY A 41 0.42 23.02 -8.71
CA GLY A 41 0.39 23.49 -7.34
C GLY A 41 1.53 23.11 -6.40
N GLN A 42 2.57 22.39 -6.80
CA GLN A 42 3.71 22.17 -5.91
C GLN A 42 4.44 23.50 -5.69
N ASN A 43 5.10 23.64 -4.55
CA ASN A 43 6.05 24.74 -4.33
C ASN A 43 7.47 24.18 -4.22
N PRO A 44 7.96 23.47 -5.24
CA PRO A 44 9.30 22.89 -5.21
C PRO A 44 10.30 24.04 -5.14
N THR A 45 11.30 23.87 -4.29
CA THR A 45 12.46 24.74 -4.24
C THR A 45 13.25 24.63 -5.54
N GLU A 46 14.04 25.65 -5.86
CA GLU A 46 14.91 25.59 -7.04
C GLU A 46 15.92 24.43 -6.95
N ALA A 47 16.28 24.00 -5.74
CA ALA A 47 17.10 22.82 -5.50
C ALA A 47 16.37 21.51 -5.88
N GLU A 48 15.11 21.33 -5.45
CA GLU A 48 14.31 20.14 -5.83
C GLU A 48 14.04 20.11 -7.34
N LEU A 49 13.77 21.26 -7.97
CA LEU A 49 13.65 21.35 -9.44
C LEU A 49 14.96 20.99 -10.14
N GLN A 50 16.09 21.49 -9.66
CA GLN A 50 17.39 21.18 -10.22
C GLN A 50 17.74 19.70 -10.03
N ASP A 51 17.47 19.11 -8.86
CA ASP A 51 17.69 17.69 -8.60
C ASP A 51 16.83 16.80 -9.53
N MET A 52 15.57 17.15 -9.75
CA MET A 52 14.69 16.46 -10.71
C MET A 52 15.21 16.52 -12.16
N ILE A 53 15.81 17.64 -12.57
CA ILE A 53 16.47 17.74 -13.89
C ILE A 53 17.76 16.91 -13.89
N ASN A 54 18.62 17.06 -12.89
CA ASN A 54 19.91 16.34 -12.77
C ASN A 54 19.76 14.80 -12.76
N GLU A 55 18.60 14.25 -12.42
CA GLU A 55 18.33 12.80 -12.47
C GLU A 55 18.22 12.24 -13.90
N VAL A 56 17.95 13.11 -14.90
CA VAL A 56 17.70 12.71 -16.29
C VAL A 56 18.48 13.51 -17.35
N ASP A 57 18.92 14.72 -17.02
CA ASP A 57 19.89 15.55 -17.75
C ASP A 57 21.20 14.77 -17.91
N ALA A 58 21.41 14.23 -19.11
CA ALA A 58 22.48 13.31 -19.44
C ALA A 58 23.68 14.01 -20.10
N ASP A 59 23.48 15.19 -20.68
CA ASP A 59 24.54 16.02 -21.25
C ASP A 59 25.09 17.08 -20.26
N GLY A 60 24.35 17.36 -19.17
CA GLY A 60 24.69 18.29 -18.10
C GLY A 60 24.35 19.75 -18.42
N ASN A 61 23.42 20.01 -19.34
CA ASN A 61 23.07 21.36 -19.80
C ASN A 61 22.15 22.14 -18.83
N GLY A 62 21.54 21.48 -17.84
CA GLY A 62 20.64 22.07 -16.85
C GLY A 62 19.18 22.20 -17.29
N THR A 63 18.79 21.53 -18.37
CA THR A 63 17.42 21.43 -18.91
C THR A 63 17.11 19.97 -19.25
N ILE A 64 15.87 19.66 -19.63
CA ILE A 64 15.49 18.31 -20.12
C ILE A 64 15.13 18.43 -21.61
N ASP A 65 15.91 17.82 -22.49
CA ASP A 65 15.58 17.74 -23.92
C ASP A 65 14.50 16.67 -24.19
N PHE A 66 13.91 16.67 -25.39
CA PHE A 66 12.88 15.69 -25.75
C PHE A 66 13.38 14.21 -25.66
N PRO A 67 14.58 13.83 -26.16
CA PRO A 67 15.20 12.54 -25.88
C PRO A 67 15.35 12.17 -24.39
N GLU A 68 15.71 13.10 -23.51
CA GLU A 68 15.86 12.88 -22.06
C GLU A 68 14.50 12.70 -21.39
N PHE A 69 13.50 13.50 -21.78
CA PHE A 69 12.10 13.33 -21.40
C PHE A 69 11.57 11.95 -21.80
N LEU A 70 11.86 11.49 -23.02
CA LEU A 70 11.55 10.12 -23.46
C LEU A 70 12.25 9.06 -22.60
N ASN A 71 13.51 9.26 -22.20
CA ASN A 71 14.20 8.33 -21.30
C ASN A 71 13.60 8.34 -19.88
N LEU A 72 13.12 9.48 -19.36
CA LEU A 72 12.39 9.57 -18.10
C LEU A 72 11.10 8.74 -18.17
N MET A 73 10.28 8.96 -19.21
CA MET A 73 9.01 8.27 -19.39
C MET A 73 9.23 6.75 -19.63
N ALA A 74 10.17 6.38 -20.49
CA ALA A 74 10.50 4.97 -20.76
C ALA A 74 11.10 4.24 -19.55
N ARG A 75 11.77 4.93 -18.62
CA ARG A 75 12.18 4.36 -17.33
C ARG A 75 10.97 4.12 -16.41
N LYS A 76 10.03 5.07 -16.34
CA LYS A 76 8.78 4.90 -15.58
C LYS A 76 7.89 3.77 -16.11
N MET A 77 7.87 3.54 -17.42
CA MET A 77 7.16 2.41 -18.04
C MET A 77 7.87 1.06 -17.87
N LYS A 78 9.13 1.02 -17.42
CA LYS A 78 9.91 -0.21 -17.23
C LYS A 78 9.91 -0.75 -15.79
N ASP A 79 9.15 -0.16 -14.88
CA ASP A 79 8.80 -0.81 -13.62
C ASP A 79 7.83 -1.97 -13.91
N THR A 80 8.36 -3.20 -13.88
CA THR A 80 7.70 -4.46 -14.28
C THR A 80 6.38 -4.74 -13.56
N ASP A 81 6.17 -4.14 -12.39
CA ASP A 81 4.93 -4.26 -11.62
C ASP A 81 3.73 -3.71 -12.43
N SER A 82 3.94 -2.65 -13.22
CA SER A 82 2.87 -2.04 -14.03
C SER A 82 2.44 -2.89 -15.24
N GLU A 83 3.34 -3.65 -15.85
CA GLU A 83 3.04 -4.44 -17.05
C GLU A 83 2.21 -5.68 -16.71
N GLU A 84 2.54 -6.39 -15.61
CA GLU A 84 1.75 -7.55 -15.17
C GLU A 84 0.41 -7.13 -14.58
N GLU A 85 0.33 -6.00 -13.85
CA GLU A 85 -0.95 -5.44 -13.39
C GLU A 85 -1.89 -5.07 -14.57
N LEU A 86 -1.35 -4.50 -15.65
CA LEU A 86 -2.13 -4.19 -16.87
C LEU A 86 -2.58 -5.47 -17.60
N LYS A 87 -1.76 -6.52 -17.65
CA LYS A 87 -2.16 -7.84 -18.21
C LYS A 87 -3.22 -8.53 -17.36
N GLU A 88 -3.13 -8.47 -16.03
CA GLU A 88 -4.16 -9.01 -15.15
C GLU A 88 -5.47 -8.22 -15.28
N ALA A 89 -5.40 -6.88 -15.36
CA ALA A 89 -6.56 -6.05 -15.64
C ALA A 89 -7.22 -6.44 -16.98
N PHE A 90 -6.45 -6.56 -18.06
CA PHE A 90 -6.96 -6.97 -19.38
C PHE A 90 -7.68 -8.33 -19.32
N ARG A 91 -7.07 -9.35 -18.67
CA ARG A 91 -7.68 -10.68 -18.44
C ARG A 91 -8.94 -10.67 -17.56
N VAL A 92 -9.21 -9.58 -16.84
CA VAL A 92 -10.48 -9.41 -16.12
C VAL A 92 -11.58 -8.91 -17.08
N PHE A 93 -11.23 -8.18 -18.13
CA PHE A 93 -12.16 -7.73 -19.16
C PHE A 93 -12.40 -8.78 -20.25
N ASP A 94 -11.34 -9.28 -20.89
CA ASP A 94 -11.37 -10.39 -21.87
C ASP A 94 -11.77 -11.70 -21.15
N LYS A 95 -13.03 -12.13 -21.31
CA LYS A 95 -13.61 -13.28 -20.59
C LYS A 95 -13.44 -14.59 -21.33
N ASP A 96 -13.53 -14.57 -22.65
CA ASP A 96 -13.37 -15.78 -23.47
C ASP A 96 -11.90 -16.05 -23.85
N GLN A 97 -10.99 -15.12 -23.52
CA GLN A 97 -9.55 -15.15 -23.78
C GLN A 97 -9.21 -15.11 -25.28
N ASN A 98 -10.02 -14.38 -26.06
CA ASN A 98 -9.80 -14.20 -27.49
C ASN A 98 -8.72 -13.15 -27.82
N GLY A 99 -8.30 -12.33 -26.84
CA GLY A 99 -7.30 -11.27 -27.02
C GLY A 99 -7.86 -9.86 -27.23
N PHE A 100 -9.18 -9.69 -27.15
CA PHE A 100 -9.93 -8.46 -27.36
C PHE A 100 -11.03 -8.32 -26.31
N ILE A 101 -11.45 -7.09 -26.01
CA ILE A 101 -12.58 -6.80 -25.13
C ILE A 101 -13.76 -6.34 -25.97
N SER A 102 -14.81 -7.15 -26.04
CA SER A 102 -16.04 -6.79 -26.73
C SER A 102 -16.96 -5.86 -25.90
N ALA A 103 -17.91 -5.20 -26.56
CA ALA A 103 -18.96 -4.43 -25.89
C ALA A 103 -19.73 -5.20 -24.82
N ALA A 104 -20.01 -6.48 -25.09
CA ALA A 104 -20.70 -7.36 -24.16
C ALA A 104 -19.85 -7.64 -22.91
N GLU A 105 -18.54 -7.79 -23.06
CA GLU A 105 -17.61 -8.05 -21.95
C GLU A 105 -17.34 -6.79 -21.13
N LEU A 106 -17.12 -5.65 -21.78
CA LEU A 106 -17.00 -4.35 -21.12
C LEU A 106 -18.27 -4.06 -20.29
N ARG A 107 -19.46 -4.21 -20.90
CA ARG A 107 -20.75 -4.08 -20.19
C ARG A 107 -20.87 -5.08 -19.04
N HIS A 108 -20.51 -6.34 -19.26
CA HIS A 108 -20.62 -7.39 -18.24
C HIS A 108 -19.73 -7.09 -17.03
N VAL A 109 -18.49 -6.65 -17.25
CA VAL A 109 -17.56 -6.30 -16.17
C VAL A 109 -18.02 -5.05 -15.43
N MET A 110 -18.41 -3.97 -16.12
CA MET A 110 -18.97 -2.78 -15.47
C MET A 110 -20.23 -3.10 -14.65
N THR A 111 -21.13 -3.92 -15.20
CA THR A 111 -22.35 -4.39 -14.49
C THR A 111 -22.01 -5.22 -13.25
N ASN A 112 -20.99 -6.07 -13.31
CA ASN A 112 -20.51 -6.85 -12.15
C ASN A 112 -19.81 -5.97 -11.09
N LEU A 113 -19.13 -4.91 -11.51
CA LEU A 113 -18.53 -3.88 -10.65
C LEU A 113 -19.58 -2.98 -9.99
N GLY A 114 -20.83 -2.99 -10.48
CA GLY A 114 -21.98 -2.32 -9.88
C GLY A 114 -22.56 -1.17 -10.71
N GLU A 115 -21.91 -0.82 -11.83
CA GLU A 115 -22.35 0.28 -12.70
C GLU A 115 -23.14 -0.24 -13.90
N LYS A 116 -24.35 0.29 -14.09
CA LYS A 116 -25.22 -0.06 -15.22
C LYS A 116 -25.09 1.00 -16.31
N LEU A 117 -24.09 0.83 -17.17
CA LEU A 117 -23.95 1.61 -18.39
C LEU A 117 -25.04 1.24 -19.40
N THR A 118 -25.63 2.25 -20.03
CA THR A 118 -26.55 2.14 -21.16
C THR A 118 -25.85 1.56 -22.40
N ASP A 119 -26.61 1.19 -23.43
CA ASP A 119 -26.00 0.65 -24.64
C ASP A 119 -25.10 1.71 -25.31
N GLU A 120 -25.61 2.94 -25.39
CA GLU A 120 -24.94 4.11 -25.93
C GLU A 120 -23.65 4.52 -25.19
N GLU A 121 -23.60 4.40 -23.86
CA GLU A 121 -22.40 4.72 -23.07
C GLU A 121 -21.26 3.71 -23.28
N VAL A 122 -21.60 2.43 -23.46
CA VAL A 122 -20.59 1.39 -23.76
C VAL A 122 -20.07 1.52 -25.19
N ASP A 123 -20.96 1.80 -26.14
CA ASP A 123 -20.56 2.02 -27.54
C ASP A 123 -19.68 3.28 -27.67
N GLU A 124 -19.94 4.34 -26.89
CA GLU A 124 -19.07 5.51 -26.80
C GLU A 124 -17.69 5.15 -26.21
N MET A 125 -17.66 4.40 -25.10
CA MET A 125 -16.40 3.98 -24.47
C MET A 125 -15.53 3.10 -25.38
N ILE A 126 -16.13 2.27 -26.24
CA ILE A 126 -15.41 1.50 -27.25
C ILE A 126 -14.92 2.43 -28.34
N ARG A 127 -15.76 3.33 -28.86
CA ARG A 127 -15.37 4.28 -29.91
C ARG A 127 -14.24 5.24 -29.49
N GLU A 128 -14.10 5.55 -28.20
CA GLU A 128 -12.96 6.29 -27.65
C GLU A 128 -11.67 5.45 -27.52
N ALA A 129 -11.78 4.12 -27.58
CA ALA A 129 -10.72 3.15 -27.29
C ALA A 129 -10.21 2.40 -28.53
N ASP A 130 -11.13 2.04 -29.42
CA ASP A 130 -10.98 1.35 -30.70
C ASP A 130 -10.34 2.31 -31.71
N VAL A 131 -9.04 2.14 -31.94
CA VAL A 131 -8.23 2.98 -32.83
C VAL A 131 -8.18 2.40 -34.23
N ASP A 132 -8.21 1.06 -34.37
CA ASP A 132 -8.17 0.40 -35.67
C ASP A 132 -9.55 0.22 -36.34
N GLY A 133 -10.63 0.37 -35.58
CA GLY A 133 -12.02 0.40 -36.03
C GLY A 133 -12.67 -0.98 -36.14
N ASP A 134 -12.16 -2.01 -35.47
CA ASP A 134 -12.70 -3.37 -35.52
C ASP A 134 -13.97 -3.59 -34.65
N GLY A 135 -14.31 -2.61 -33.79
CA GLY A 135 -15.46 -2.63 -32.90
C GLY A 135 -15.20 -3.32 -31.55
N GLN A 136 -13.94 -3.61 -31.22
CA GLN A 136 -13.49 -4.21 -29.97
C GLN A 136 -12.31 -3.39 -29.41
N ILE A 137 -11.71 -3.84 -28.31
CA ILE A 137 -10.54 -3.18 -27.72
C ILE A 137 -9.45 -4.23 -27.53
N ASN A 138 -8.39 -4.17 -28.33
CA ASN A 138 -7.25 -5.07 -28.20
C ASN A 138 -6.35 -4.67 -27.00
N TYR A 139 -5.34 -5.49 -26.66
CA TYR A 139 -4.47 -5.21 -25.51
C TYR A 139 -3.72 -3.87 -25.61
N GLU A 140 -3.26 -3.47 -26.81
CA GLU A 140 -2.51 -2.23 -27.00
C GLU A 140 -3.43 -1.01 -26.85
N GLU A 141 -4.67 -1.10 -27.33
CA GLU A 141 -5.71 -0.08 -27.16
C GLU A 141 -6.18 0.05 -25.72
N PHE A 142 -6.40 -1.07 -25.03
CA PHE A 142 -6.72 -1.09 -23.60
C PHE A 142 -5.60 -0.43 -22.79
N VAL A 143 -4.34 -0.74 -23.09
CA VAL A 143 -3.18 -0.08 -22.47
C VAL A 143 -3.15 1.40 -22.81
N LYS A 144 -3.36 1.83 -24.07
CA LYS A 144 -3.44 3.26 -24.45
C LYS A 144 -4.51 4.00 -23.67
N VAL A 145 -5.72 3.46 -23.58
CA VAL A 145 -6.85 4.06 -22.85
C VAL A 145 -6.58 4.10 -21.35
N MET A 146 -6.02 3.03 -20.77
CA MET A 146 -5.61 3.02 -19.38
C MET A 146 -4.47 4.00 -19.12
N MET A 147 -3.48 4.14 -20.01
CA MET A 147 -2.37 5.10 -19.89
C MET A 147 -2.88 6.55 -20.02
N ALA A 148 -3.76 6.84 -20.97
CA ALA A 148 -4.37 8.15 -21.16
C ALA A 148 -5.27 8.54 -19.98
N LYS A 149 -6.11 7.61 -19.47
CA LYS A 149 -6.89 7.83 -18.26
C LYS A 149 -6.02 7.89 -17.00
N LEU A 150 -4.89 7.19 -16.94
CA LEU A 150 -3.91 7.30 -15.85
C LEU A 150 -3.20 8.66 -15.87
N LEU A 151 -2.82 9.17 -17.05
CA LEU A 151 -2.30 10.53 -17.26
C LEU A 151 -3.33 11.60 -16.85
N LEU A 152 -4.61 11.41 -17.17
CA LEU A 152 -5.71 12.29 -16.74
C LEU A 152 -5.99 12.19 -15.22
N LEU A 153 -5.93 11.00 -14.63
CA LEU A 153 -6.10 10.81 -13.18
C LEU A 153 -4.94 11.40 -12.37
N ILE A 154 -3.70 11.30 -12.89
CA ILE A 154 -2.51 11.94 -12.33
C ILE A 154 -2.62 13.48 -12.38
N THR A 155 -3.30 14.04 -13.39
CA THR A 155 -3.43 15.51 -13.56
C THR A 155 -4.63 16.14 -12.87
N PHE A 156 -5.69 15.38 -12.49
CA PHE A 156 -6.95 15.99 -12.00
C PHE A 156 -7.36 15.73 -10.53
N TYR A 157 -6.87 14.70 -9.82
CA TYR A 157 -7.44 14.32 -8.50
C TYR A 157 -6.42 14.20 -7.36
N ARG A 158 -6.22 15.29 -6.60
CA ARG A 158 -5.49 15.28 -5.31
C ARG A 158 -5.82 16.47 -4.39
N THR A 159 -6.33 16.21 -3.17
CA THR A 159 -6.03 16.89 -1.87
C THR A 159 -7.14 16.63 -0.82
N PRO A 160 -6.79 16.40 0.46
CA PRO A 160 -7.77 16.36 1.57
C PRO A 160 -7.80 17.63 2.46
N LYS A 161 -9.01 18.14 2.66
CA LYS A 161 -9.59 18.98 3.76
C LYS A 161 -8.81 20.19 4.34
N TRP A 162 -9.52 21.33 4.34
CA TRP A 162 -9.14 22.63 4.92
C TRP A 162 -9.23 22.68 6.46
N SER A 163 -8.53 23.63 7.09
CA SER A 163 -8.78 24.01 8.49
C SER A 163 -9.86 25.11 8.60
N TRP A 164 -10.74 24.97 9.60
CA TRP A 164 -11.95 25.78 9.79
C TRP A 164 -11.70 27.18 10.40
N ARG A 165 -10.84 28.02 9.81
CA ARG A 165 -10.48 29.35 10.37
C ARG A 165 -10.51 30.55 9.43
N THR A 166 -11.16 30.45 8.25
CA THR A 166 -11.21 31.58 7.31
C THR A 166 -12.57 31.76 6.61
N LEU A 167 -13.68 31.54 7.32
CA LEU A 167 -15.05 31.73 6.81
C LEU A 167 -15.91 32.71 7.65
N GLU A 168 -15.31 33.50 8.55
CA GLU A 168 -16.03 34.50 9.38
C GLU A 168 -16.02 35.94 8.78
N GLN A 169 -15.55 36.15 7.54
CA GLN A 169 -15.42 37.50 6.94
C GLN A 169 -16.12 37.71 5.60
N TRP A 170 -16.95 36.77 5.13
CA TRP A 170 -17.66 36.88 3.84
C TRP A 170 -19.18 36.68 4.00
N HIS A 171 -19.80 37.49 4.88
CA HIS A 171 -21.22 37.38 5.20
C HIS A 171 -22.04 38.64 4.87
N ASP A 172 -21.68 39.37 3.81
CA ASP A 172 -22.50 40.48 3.28
C ASP A 172 -22.23 40.74 1.77
N GLU A 173 -22.97 40.08 0.88
CA GLU A 173 -23.48 40.71 -0.37
C GLU A 173 -24.55 39.82 -1.08
N PRO A 174 -25.56 40.40 -1.78
CA PRO A 174 -26.72 39.65 -2.25
C PRO A 174 -26.73 39.36 -3.77
N SER A 175 -26.19 38.22 -4.24
CA SER A 175 -26.82 37.40 -5.30
C SER A 175 -26.06 36.10 -5.64
N PRO A 176 -26.72 34.94 -5.81
CA PRO A 176 -26.00 33.66 -6.00
C PRO A 176 -25.40 33.44 -7.40
N ARG A 177 -25.82 34.20 -8.43
CA ARG A 177 -25.56 33.84 -9.84
C ARG A 177 -24.25 34.36 -10.44
N LYS A 178 -23.53 35.27 -9.77
CA LYS A 178 -22.19 35.71 -10.21
C LYS A 178 -21.05 35.01 -9.48
N GLY A 179 -21.30 34.50 -8.26
CA GLY A 179 -20.31 33.71 -7.52
C GLY A 179 -19.93 32.41 -8.22
N LEU A 180 -20.89 31.71 -8.86
CA LEU A 180 -20.63 30.40 -9.48
C LEU A 180 -19.68 30.48 -10.69
N VAL A 181 -19.82 31.50 -11.55
CA VAL A 181 -18.93 31.72 -12.70
C VAL A 181 -17.55 32.24 -12.27
N GLY A 182 -17.48 32.95 -11.13
CA GLY A 182 -16.20 33.32 -10.50
C GLY A 182 -15.49 32.12 -9.87
N ALA A 183 -16.22 31.23 -9.20
CA ALA A 183 -15.68 30.02 -8.58
C ALA A 183 -15.11 29.03 -9.61
N ILE A 184 -15.78 28.85 -10.75
CA ILE A 184 -15.28 28.03 -11.87
C ILE A 184 -13.94 28.56 -12.41
N ASN A 185 -13.70 29.88 -12.36
CA ASN A 185 -12.48 30.52 -12.85
C ASN A 185 -11.41 30.78 -11.75
N HIS A 186 -11.57 30.20 -10.54
CA HIS A 186 -10.63 30.46 -9.43
C HIS A 186 -10.33 29.25 -8.53
N VAL A 187 -10.72 28.05 -8.96
CA VAL A 187 -10.40 26.78 -8.28
C VAL A 187 -9.40 25.99 -9.15
N GLY A 188 -8.13 26.10 -8.80
CA GLY A 188 -7.00 25.43 -9.43
C GLY A 188 -5.73 25.80 -8.66
N ARG A 189 -5.46 25.07 -7.58
CA ARG A 189 -4.55 25.49 -6.52
C ARG A 189 -3.93 24.28 -5.79
N PHE A 190 -2.60 24.27 -5.73
CA PHE A 190 -1.71 23.65 -4.73
C PHE A 190 -1.81 22.12 -4.47
N ASP A 191 -0.69 21.43 -4.74
CA ASP A 191 -0.47 19.97 -4.80
C ASP A 191 0.02 19.34 -3.48
N GLY A 192 -0.01 17.99 -3.40
CA GLY A 192 0.83 17.20 -2.48
C GLY A 192 0.60 15.68 -2.54
N LEU A 193 1.69 14.88 -2.46
CA LEU A 193 1.71 13.39 -2.57
C LEU A 193 1.11 12.67 -1.32
N LEU A 194 0.79 11.36 -1.27
CA LEU A 194 1.22 10.18 -2.06
C LEU A 194 0.05 9.21 -2.49
N LEU A 195 0.29 7.90 -2.53
CA LEU A 195 -0.55 6.80 -3.08
C LEU A 195 -1.99 6.73 -2.53
N PHE A 196 -2.95 6.37 -3.40
CA PHE A 196 -4.33 6.03 -3.01
C PHE A 196 -4.56 4.51 -2.94
N SER A 197 -5.40 4.11 -1.99
CA SER A 197 -6.03 2.79 -1.92
C SER A 197 -7.44 2.82 -2.52
N ILE A 198 -8.03 1.64 -2.79
CA ILE A 198 -9.38 1.51 -3.37
C ILE A 198 -10.46 2.19 -2.51
N GLU A 199 -10.26 2.32 -1.19
CA GLU A 199 -11.23 2.96 -0.29
C GLU A 199 -11.38 4.47 -0.56
N GLU A 200 -10.30 5.13 -0.96
CA GLU A 200 -10.25 6.60 -1.11
C GLU A 200 -10.81 7.05 -2.47
N ALA A 201 -10.73 6.21 -3.50
CA ALA A 201 -11.42 6.43 -4.78
C ALA A 201 -12.96 6.49 -4.60
N ILE A 202 -13.51 5.82 -3.58
CA ILE A 202 -14.95 5.76 -3.32
C ILE A 202 -15.44 7.02 -2.58
N GLU A 203 -14.62 7.62 -1.70
CA GLU A 203 -14.94 8.93 -1.08
C GLU A 203 -14.98 10.07 -2.13
N VAL A 204 -14.18 9.95 -3.20
CA VAL A 204 -14.19 10.88 -4.35
C VAL A 204 -15.47 10.74 -5.18
N LEU A 205 -15.88 9.53 -5.55
CA LEU A 205 -17.10 9.28 -6.33
C LEU A 205 -18.36 9.74 -5.59
N THR A 206 -18.45 9.45 -4.28
CA THR A 206 -19.58 9.88 -3.44
C THR A 206 -19.63 11.40 -3.20
N SER A 207 -18.47 12.08 -3.25
CA SER A 207 -18.39 13.55 -3.14
C SER A 207 -18.87 14.30 -4.39
N SER A 208 -19.12 13.61 -5.51
CA SER A 208 -19.66 14.21 -6.75
C SER A 208 -21.15 14.61 -6.66
N ALA A 209 -21.84 14.30 -5.55
CA ALA A 209 -23.28 14.47 -5.33
C ALA A 209 -23.79 15.93 -5.26
N LEU A 210 -23.08 16.91 -5.84
CA LEU A 210 -23.54 18.29 -5.99
C LEU A 210 -24.53 18.50 -7.16
N ILE A 211 -24.87 17.45 -7.92
CA ILE A 211 -25.77 17.53 -9.08
C ILE A 211 -27.20 17.03 -8.77
N PHE A 212 -27.40 16.04 -7.88
CA PHE A 212 -28.74 15.48 -7.56
C PHE A 212 -28.97 15.25 -6.05
N PRO A 213 -29.61 16.20 -5.34
CA PRO A 213 -29.75 16.16 -3.87
C PRO A 213 -30.57 14.99 -3.29
N SER A 214 -31.47 14.38 -4.07
CA SER A 214 -32.27 13.24 -3.61
C SER A 214 -31.59 11.88 -3.75
N LEU A 215 -30.40 11.83 -4.36
CA LEU A 215 -29.66 10.60 -4.60
C LEU A 215 -28.78 10.22 -3.39
N SER A 216 -28.32 11.21 -2.62
CA SER A 216 -27.24 11.04 -1.63
C SER A 216 -27.65 10.21 -0.41
N GLU A 217 -28.86 10.36 0.12
CA GLU A 217 -29.28 9.67 1.34
C GLU A 217 -29.59 8.18 1.08
N THR A 218 -30.23 7.88 -0.06
CA THR A 218 -30.54 6.50 -0.46
C THR A 218 -29.30 5.75 -0.94
N LEU A 219 -28.45 6.34 -1.80
CA LEU A 219 -27.17 5.72 -2.18
C LEU A 219 -26.29 5.51 -0.95
N ARG A 220 -26.24 6.44 0.00
CA ARG A 220 -25.44 6.27 1.21
C ARG A 220 -25.92 5.09 2.06
N MET A 221 -27.22 4.95 2.30
CA MET A 221 -27.75 3.80 3.02
C MET A 221 -27.59 2.47 2.25
N GLU A 222 -27.74 2.47 0.92
CA GLU A 222 -27.61 1.25 0.11
C GLU A 222 -26.13 0.87 -0.16
N MET A 223 -25.22 1.84 -0.20
CA MET A 223 -23.76 1.61 -0.25
C MET A 223 -23.21 1.18 1.10
N GLU A 224 -23.64 1.77 2.23
CA GLU A 224 -23.28 1.28 3.56
C GLU A 224 -23.72 -0.19 3.75
N ASN A 225 -24.95 -0.54 3.35
CA ASN A 225 -25.43 -1.93 3.40
C ASN A 225 -24.73 -2.89 2.41
N SER A 226 -24.42 -2.46 1.18
CA SER A 226 -23.78 -3.33 0.17
C SER A 226 -22.26 -3.45 0.31
N MET A 227 -21.60 -2.46 0.94
CA MET A 227 -20.19 -2.57 1.36
C MET A 227 -20.03 -3.61 2.49
N ASP A 228 -20.97 -3.67 3.44
CA ASP A 228 -20.98 -4.69 4.49
C ASP A 228 -21.22 -6.11 3.92
N GLU A 229 -22.02 -6.27 2.86
CA GLU A 229 -22.18 -7.59 2.21
C GLU A 229 -21.01 -8.02 1.29
N LYS A 230 -20.22 -7.08 0.74
CA LYS A 230 -19.13 -7.40 -0.22
C LYS A 230 -17.71 -7.28 0.34
N LYS A 231 -17.44 -6.56 1.43
CA LYS A 231 -16.14 -6.67 2.13
C LYS A 231 -16.10 -7.91 3.02
N LYS A 232 -15.47 -8.99 2.53
CA LYS A 232 -14.68 -9.83 3.45
C LYS A 232 -13.55 -8.95 3.98
N LYS A 233 -13.75 -8.35 5.16
CA LYS A 233 -12.73 -7.58 5.88
C LYS A 233 -11.44 -8.41 5.92
N LYS A 234 -10.39 -7.93 5.26
CA LYS A 234 -9.08 -8.58 5.25
C LYS A 234 -8.56 -8.67 6.69
N MET A 235 -7.80 -9.72 6.96
CA MET A 235 -7.27 -9.95 8.31
C MET A 235 -6.10 -8.99 8.55
N LYS A 236 -6.13 -8.20 9.63
CA LYS A 236 -5.12 -7.15 9.85
C LYS A 236 -3.91 -7.68 10.64
N ILE A 237 -2.69 -7.39 10.17
CA ILE A 237 -1.44 -7.80 10.82
C ILE A 237 -0.69 -6.58 11.33
N LEU A 238 -0.29 -6.61 12.61
CA LEU A 238 0.62 -5.61 13.18
C LEU A 238 2.07 -6.06 12.99
N CYS A 239 2.87 -5.26 12.30
CA CYS A 239 4.24 -5.59 11.86
C CYS A 239 5.29 -4.78 12.65
N LEU A 240 5.89 -5.41 13.69
CA LEU A 240 6.85 -4.77 14.58
C LEU A 240 8.31 -4.92 14.10
N HIS A 241 8.97 -3.80 13.83
CA HIS A 241 10.33 -3.75 13.29
C HIS A 241 11.44 -4.19 14.26
N GLY A 242 12.66 -4.36 13.75
CA GLY A 242 13.84 -4.76 14.54
C GLY A 242 14.48 -3.62 15.33
N PHE A 243 15.44 -3.96 16.20
CA PHE A 243 16.20 -2.99 17.00
C PHE A 243 16.90 -1.94 16.11
N ARG A 244 16.70 -0.65 16.41
CA ARG A 244 17.27 0.49 15.66
C ARG A 244 16.92 0.49 14.17
N THR A 245 15.68 0.16 13.85
CA THR A 245 15.13 0.29 12.49
C THR A 245 13.81 1.07 12.55
N SER A 246 12.99 1.02 11.51
CA SER A 246 11.70 1.69 11.43
C SER A 246 10.66 0.75 10.82
N GLY A 247 9.38 1.05 11.02
CA GLY A 247 8.26 0.39 10.35
C GLY A 247 8.38 0.51 8.83
N SER A 248 8.79 1.68 8.33
CA SER A 248 9.05 1.91 6.90
C SER A 248 10.18 1.04 6.33
N PHE A 249 11.28 0.85 7.08
CA PHE A 249 12.33 -0.09 6.70
C PHE A 249 11.84 -1.53 6.71
N PHE A 250 11.07 -1.93 7.73
CA PHE A 250 10.56 -3.28 7.86
C PHE A 250 9.54 -3.61 6.75
N LYS A 251 8.69 -2.66 6.36
CA LYS A 251 7.82 -2.75 5.17
C LYS A 251 8.64 -3.02 3.90
N LYS A 252 9.78 -2.32 3.72
CA LYS A 252 10.71 -2.56 2.59
C LYS A 252 11.46 -3.91 2.68
N GLN A 253 11.57 -4.53 3.85
CA GLN A 253 12.10 -5.88 4.00
C GLN A 253 11.05 -6.95 3.66
N ILE A 254 9.82 -6.80 4.15
CA ILE A 254 8.71 -7.74 3.90
C ILE A 254 8.23 -7.67 2.45
N GLY A 255 8.23 -6.49 1.82
CA GLY A 255 7.95 -6.32 0.39
C GLY A 255 8.97 -6.92 -0.58
N ARG A 256 9.93 -7.72 -0.08
CA ARG A 256 10.83 -8.57 -0.89
C ARG A 256 10.38 -10.03 -0.92
N TRP A 257 9.33 -10.37 -0.19
CA TRP A 257 8.66 -11.67 -0.25
C TRP A 257 7.61 -11.63 -1.35
N ASP A 258 7.21 -12.79 -1.84
CA ASP A 258 6.17 -12.92 -2.86
C ASP A 258 4.86 -12.23 -2.37
N PRO A 259 4.31 -11.24 -3.11
CA PRO A 259 3.12 -10.51 -2.69
C PRO A 259 1.89 -11.39 -2.42
N SER A 260 1.78 -12.53 -3.11
CA SER A 260 0.64 -13.45 -2.96
C SER A 260 0.54 -14.07 -1.56
N ILE A 261 1.66 -14.15 -0.82
CA ILE A 261 1.71 -14.69 0.55
C ILE A 261 0.79 -13.93 1.50
N PHE A 262 0.76 -12.60 1.39
CA PHE A 262 0.01 -11.72 2.28
C PHE A 262 -1.11 -10.92 1.58
N ALA A 263 -1.41 -11.18 0.31
CA ALA A 263 -2.43 -10.45 -0.47
C ALA A 263 -3.83 -10.36 0.20
N ALA A 264 -4.20 -11.35 1.02
CA ALA A 264 -5.46 -11.40 1.77
C ALA A 264 -5.42 -10.71 3.15
N PHE A 265 -4.32 -10.05 3.50
CA PHE A 265 -4.07 -9.42 4.79
C PHE A 265 -3.73 -7.94 4.63
N ASP A 266 -4.12 -7.13 5.61
CA ASP A 266 -3.75 -5.71 5.66
C ASP A 266 -2.57 -5.55 6.65
N LEU A 267 -1.42 -5.11 6.15
CA LEU A 267 -0.18 -5.03 6.92
C LEU A 267 0.06 -3.61 7.45
N ASP A 268 0.15 -3.47 8.77
CA ASP A 268 0.36 -2.19 9.46
C ASP A 268 1.75 -2.12 10.10
N PHE A 269 2.50 -1.05 9.85
CA PHE A 269 3.93 -0.95 10.18
C PHE A 269 4.24 0.30 11.02
N PRO A 270 3.86 0.36 12.31
CA PRO A 270 4.20 1.47 13.18
C PRO A 270 5.70 1.52 13.50
N ASP A 271 6.17 2.72 13.82
CA ASP A 271 7.48 2.97 14.41
C ASP A 271 7.46 2.78 15.94
N GLY A 272 8.61 2.39 16.50
CA GLY A 272 8.84 2.35 17.95
C GLY A 272 8.85 3.75 18.56
N ILE A 273 8.37 3.87 19.80
CA ILE A 273 8.21 5.17 20.46
C ILE A 273 9.50 5.79 21.01
N PHE A 274 10.61 5.03 21.08
CA PHE A 274 11.90 5.54 21.55
C PHE A 274 12.88 5.74 20.39
N PRO A 275 13.47 6.93 20.20
CA PRO A 275 14.56 7.12 19.27
C PRO A 275 15.74 6.19 19.57
N ALA A 276 16.43 5.72 18.53
CA ALA A 276 17.59 4.84 18.69
C ALA A 276 18.69 5.48 19.56
N GLY A 277 19.07 4.80 20.64
CA GLY A 277 20.07 5.25 21.61
C GLY A 277 21.53 5.13 21.14
N GLY A 278 21.76 5.03 19.83
CA GLY A 278 23.08 4.86 19.23
C GLY A 278 22.99 4.40 17.78
N LYS A 279 24.15 4.05 17.20
CA LYS A 279 24.26 3.70 15.78
C LYS A 279 23.32 2.56 15.37
N SER A 280 22.73 2.69 14.18
CA SER A 280 22.00 1.63 13.50
C SER A 280 22.87 0.89 12.49
N ASP A 281 22.64 -0.41 12.31
CA ASP A 281 23.33 -1.24 11.31
C ASP A 281 22.85 -0.96 9.86
N ILE A 282 21.72 -0.25 9.70
CA ILE A 282 21.19 0.18 8.39
C ILE A 282 21.57 1.62 8.02
N GLU A 283 22.36 2.28 8.86
CA GLU A 283 22.79 3.66 8.63
C GLU A 283 23.66 3.78 7.38
N GLY A 284 23.22 4.61 6.43
CA GLY A 284 23.82 4.75 5.10
C GLY A 284 23.26 3.76 4.05
N LEU A 285 22.41 2.81 4.45
CA LEU A 285 21.65 1.92 3.55
C LEU A 285 20.16 2.30 3.48
N PHE A 286 19.64 2.95 4.51
CA PHE A 286 18.30 3.49 4.61
C PHE A 286 18.33 4.78 5.45
N PRO A 287 17.50 5.79 5.17
CA PRO A 287 17.52 7.04 5.92
C PRO A 287 16.94 6.91 7.34
N PRO A 288 17.38 7.75 8.29
CA PRO A 288 16.72 7.92 9.61
C PRO A 288 15.34 8.58 9.46
N PRO A 289 14.49 8.59 10.51
CA PRO A 289 14.74 8.17 11.89
C PRO A 289 14.81 6.66 12.10
N TYR A 290 15.47 6.26 13.19
CA TYR A 290 15.50 4.87 13.68
C TYR A 290 14.98 4.82 15.11
N PHE A 291 14.33 3.71 15.44
CA PHE A 291 13.62 3.54 16.69
C PHE A 291 13.97 2.23 17.38
N GLU A 292 13.70 2.20 18.68
CA GLU A 292 13.78 1.03 19.55
C GLU A 292 12.41 0.87 20.24
N TRP A 293 11.95 -0.37 20.41
CA TRP A 293 10.74 -0.62 21.19
C TRP A 293 11.00 -0.51 22.69
N PHE A 294 12.20 -0.87 23.13
CA PHE A 294 12.68 -0.77 24.51
C PHE A 294 14.21 -0.86 24.52
N GLN A 295 14.84 -0.43 25.60
CA GLN A 295 16.29 -0.60 25.79
C GLN A 295 16.56 -1.86 26.62
N PHE A 296 17.75 -2.45 26.51
CA PHE A 296 18.15 -3.63 27.27
C PHE A 296 19.64 -3.60 27.64
N ASN A 297 19.99 -4.25 28.74
CA ASN A 297 21.40 -4.44 29.11
C ASN A 297 22.09 -5.48 28.21
N LYS A 298 23.44 -5.52 28.19
CA LYS A 298 24.20 -6.51 27.40
C LYS A 298 23.88 -7.98 27.72
N GLY A 299 23.32 -8.25 28.89
CA GLY A 299 22.87 -9.58 29.30
C GLY A 299 21.50 -9.97 28.72
N PHE A 300 20.73 -9.03 28.18
CA PHE A 300 19.31 -9.18 27.90
C PHE A 300 18.53 -9.66 29.13
N THR A 301 18.90 -9.20 30.33
CA THR A 301 18.22 -9.57 31.60
C THR A 301 17.49 -8.41 32.25
N GLU A 302 17.83 -7.18 31.88
CA GLU A 302 17.18 -5.96 32.34
C GLU A 302 16.68 -5.19 31.11
N TYR A 303 15.49 -4.62 31.23
CA TYR A 303 14.78 -3.94 30.15
C TYR A 303 14.29 -2.58 30.65
N THR A 304 14.54 -1.52 29.88
CA THR A 304 14.14 -0.15 30.20
C THR A 304 13.06 0.31 29.22
N ASN A 305 12.06 1.01 29.73
CA ASN A 305 10.87 1.50 29.01
C ASN A 305 9.96 0.40 28.40
N LEU A 306 10.15 -0.87 28.79
CA LEU A 306 9.35 -1.99 28.29
C LEU A 306 7.86 -1.89 28.67
N GLU A 307 7.53 -1.48 29.90
CA GLU A 307 6.14 -1.35 30.35
C GLU A 307 5.39 -0.24 29.61
N GLU A 308 6.07 0.88 29.33
CA GLU A 308 5.56 1.99 28.52
C GLU A 308 5.30 1.53 27.08
N CYS A 309 6.22 0.76 26.48
CA CYS A 309 6.04 0.17 25.16
C CYS A 309 4.87 -0.82 25.09
N ILE A 310 4.72 -1.70 26.09
CA ILE A 310 3.58 -2.63 26.17
C ILE A 310 2.27 -1.86 26.25
N THR A 311 2.22 -0.79 27.06
CA THR A 311 1.05 0.08 27.20
C THR A 311 0.70 0.73 25.85
N TYR A 312 1.68 1.38 25.21
CA TYR A 312 1.52 1.97 23.88
C TYR A 312 1.00 0.98 22.84
N LEU A 313 1.58 -0.23 22.76
CA LEU A 313 1.13 -1.23 21.80
C LEU A 313 -0.26 -1.78 22.11
N CYS A 314 -0.64 -1.88 23.39
CA CYS A 314 -2.02 -2.24 23.75
C CYS A 314 -3.00 -1.16 23.26
N ASP A 315 -2.73 0.11 23.55
CA ASP A 315 -3.57 1.23 23.11
C ASP A 315 -3.62 1.34 21.58
N TYR A 316 -2.49 1.10 20.90
CA TYR A 316 -2.41 1.07 19.43
C TYR A 316 -3.25 -0.07 18.83
N ILE A 317 -3.17 -1.28 19.41
CA ILE A 317 -3.98 -2.44 18.97
C ILE A 317 -5.47 -2.19 19.19
N MET A 318 -5.85 -1.57 20.31
CA MET A 318 -7.25 -1.22 20.60
C MET A 318 -7.78 -0.11 19.69
N THR A 319 -6.95 0.89 19.36
CA THR A 319 -7.35 2.07 18.58
C THR A 319 -7.38 1.81 17.07
N ASN A 320 -6.39 1.09 16.54
CA ASN A 320 -6.20 0.87 15.09
C ASN A 320 -6.62 -0.53 14.63
N GLY A 321 -7.22 -1.32 15.52
CA GLY A 321 -7.60 -2.71 15.28
C GLY A 321 -9.08 -2.91 14.88
N PRO A 322 -9.66 -4.10 15.16
CA PRO A 322 -9.00 -5.26 15.75
C PRO A 322 -7.93 -5.81 14.81
N PHE A 323 -6.79 -6.21 15.39
CA PHE A 323 -5.75 -6.94 14.70
C PHE A 323 -6.01 -8.45 14.79
N ASP A 324 -5.71 -9.19 13.73
CA ASP A 324 -5.89 -10.63 13.67
C ASP A 324 -4.60 -11.40 13.97
N GLY A 325 -3.44 -10.81 13.68
CA GLY A 325 -2.15 -11.46 13.90
C GLY A 325 -1.03 -10.47 14.10
N LEU A 326 0.11 -10.99 14.59
CA LEU A 326 1.35 -10.21 14.73
C LEU A 326 2.40 -10.76 13.77
N LEU A 327 3.21 -9.87 13.23
CA LEU A 327 4.44 -10.18 12.50
C LEU A 327 5.56 -9.36 13.12
N GLY A 328 6.73 -9.94 13.33
CA GLY A 328 7.83 -9.20 13.94
C GLY A 328 9.20 -9.67 13.49
N PHE A 329 10.17 -8.76 13.56
CA PHE A 329 11.59 -9.07 13.37
C PHE A 329 12.39 -8.72 14.62
N SER A 330 13.29 -9.60 15.05
CA SER A 330 14.24 -9.35 16.13
C SER A 330 13.54 -8.87 17.42
N GLN A 331 13.81 -7.64 17.87
CA GLN A 331 13.12 -7.01 19.00
C GLN A 331 11.59 -7.01 18.85
N GLY A 332 11.07 -6.70 17.66
CA GLY A 332 9.63 -6.73 17.40
C GLY A 332 9.04 -8.14 17.46
N ALA A 333 9.78 -9.17 17.06
CA ALA A 333 9.34 -10.57 17.21
C ALA A 333 9.30 -10.99 18.69
N THR A 334 10.33 -10.64 19.45
CA THR A 334 10.41 -10.85 20.91
C THR A 334 9.24 -10.17 21.63
N LEU A 335 8.90 -8.93 21.24
CA LEU A 335 7.79 -8.16 21.80
C LEU A 335 6.41 -8.71 21.40
N SER A 336 6.22 -9.11 20.15
CA SER A 336 5.01 -9.79 19.69
C SER A 336 4.74 -11.05 20.50
N ALA A 337 5.75 -11.90 20.72
CA ALA A 337 5.59 -13.11 21.52
C ALA A 337 5.23 -12.82 22.99
N LEU A 338 5.75 -11.73 23.56
CA LEU A 338 5.37 -11.27 24.91
C LEU A 338 3.90 -10.86 24.97
N LEU A 339 3.42 -10.04 24.02
CA LEU A 339 2.02 -9.62 23.97
C LEU A 339 1.07 -10.82 23.85
N LEU A 340 1.43 -11.81 23.02
CA LEU A 340 0.64 -13.03 22.84
C LEU A 340 0.62 -13.90 24.11
N GLY A 341 1.76 -14.07 24.77
CA GLY A 341 1.86 -14.77 26.06
C GLY A 341 1.06 -14.08 27.17
N TYR A 342 1.13 -12.75 27.23
CA TYR A 342 0.36 -11.95 28.18
C TYR A 342 -1.15 -11.95 27.87
N GLN A 343 -1.58 -11.92 26.60
CA GLN A 343 -3.00 -12.05 26.23
C GLN A 343 -3.52 -13.45 26.60
N ALA A 344 -2.76 -14.51 26.33
CA ALA A 344 -3.12 -15.89 26.70
C ALA A 344 -3.28 -16.10 28.22
N GLN A 345 -2.59 -15.31 29.04
CA GLN A 345 -2.70 -15.30 30.50
C GLN A 345 -3.67 -14.21 31.04
N GLY A 346 -4.42 -13.53 30.16
CA GLY A 346 -5.39 -12.49 30.53
C GLY A 346 -4.78 -11.23 31.18
N LYS A 347 -3.51 -10.94 30.90
CA LYS A 347 -2.78 -9.78 31.44
C LYS A 347 -3.01 -8.50 30.65
N VAL A 348 -2.99 -8.59 29.32
CA VAL A 348 -3.18 -7.47 28.38
C VAL A 348 -4.29 -7.79 27.37
N LEU A 349 -4.73 -6.80 26.60
CA LEU A 349 -5.64 -6.98 25.46
C LEU A 349 -6.93 -7.77 25.80
N LYS A 350 -7.52 -7.49 26.97
CA LYS A 350 -8.71 -8.20 27.50
C LYS A 350 -9.97 -7.93 26.68
N ASP A 351 -10.11 -6.70 26.19
CA ASP A 351 -11.26 -6.23 25.42
C ASP A 351 -11.03 -6.36 23.90
N HIS A 352 -9.87 -6.91 23.50
CA HIS A 352 -9.52 -7.23 22.12
C HIS A 352 -9.83 -8.72 21.84
N PRO A 353 -10.36 -9.07 20.65
CA PRO A 353 -10.48 -10.46 20.24
C PRO A 353 -9.12 -11.20 20.32
N PRO A 354 -9.07 -12.51 20.63
CA PRO A 354 -7.81 -13.25 20.67
C PRO A 354 -7.05 -13.17 19.35
N LEU A 355 -5.76 -12.81 19.40
CA LEU A 355 -4.88 -12.83 18.23
C LEU A 355 -4.73 -14.27 17.73
N LYS A 356 -4.93 -14.45 16.42
CA LYS A 356 -5.13 -15.75 15.78
C LYS A 356 -3.82 -16.41 15.35
N PHE A 357 -2.82 -15.61 14.97
CA PHE A 357 -1.55 -16.13 14.44
C PHE A 357 -0.34 -15.22 14.67
N PHE A 358 0.85 -15.80 14.49
CA PHE A 358 2.13 -15.10 14.69
C PHE A 358 3.19 -15.49 13.65
N VAL A 359 3.82 -14.48 13.04
CA VAL A 359 4.99 -14.60 12.17
C VAL A 359 6.22 -14.05 12.90
N SER A 360 7.10 -14.94 13.35
CA SER A 360 8.32 -14.63 14.09
C SER A 360 9.54 -14.67 13.18
N ILE A 361 10.31 -13.59 13.10
CA ILE A 361 11.60 -13.57 12.39
C ILE A 361 12.70 -13.26 13.39
N SER A 362 13.59 -14.22 13.66
CA SER A 362 14.70 -14.06 14.62
C SER A 362 14.29 -13.55 16.02
N GLY A 363 13.08 -13.90 16.48
CA GLY A 363 12.61 -13.56 17.83
C GLY A 363 13.30 -14.36 18.93
N SER A 364 13.13 -13.92 20.18
CA SER A 364 13.63 -14.60 21.38
C SER A 364 12.64 -14.49 22.54
N LYS A 365 12.79 -15.34 23.57
CA LYS A 365 12.12 -15.15 24.86
C LYS A 365 12.80 -14.03 25.65
N PHE A 366 12.00 -13.25 26.38
CA PHE A 366 12.51 -12.42 27.48
C PHE A 366 13.18 -13.30 28.54
N ARG A 367 14.31 -12.84 29.11
CA ARG A 367 15.09 -13.62 30.09
C ARG A 367 14.82 -13.24 31.54
N ASP A 368 14.07 -12.17 31.77
CA ASP A 368 13.59 -11.82 33.12
C ASP A 368 12.62 -12.92 33.60
N PRO A 369 12.86 -13.59 34.74
CA PRO A 369 11.96 -14.61 35.25
C PRO A 369 10.54 -14.11 35.49
N SER A 370 10.35 -12.86 35.94
CA SER A 370 9.03 -12.28 36.19
C SER A 370 8.18 -12.15 34.93
N ILE A 371 8.84 -11.98 33.77
CA ILE A 371 8.22 -12.00 32.45
C ILE A 371 8.03 -13.44 31.97
N CYS A 372 9.08 -14.26 32.05
CA CYS A 372 9.10 -15.61 31.48
C CYS A 372 8.10 -16.56 32.16
N ASP A 373 8.02 -16.52 33.49
CA ASP A 373 7.13 -17.35 34.33
C ASP A 373 5.64 -16.97 34.18
N VAL A 374 5.36 -15.87 33.45
CA VAL A 374 4.01 -15.45 33.05
C VAL A 374 3.81 -15.74 31.56
N ALA A 375 4.56 -15.06 30.67
CA ALA A 375 4.34 -15.09 29.22
C ALA A 375 4.50 -16.48 28.58
N TYR A 376 5.38 -17.32 29.14
CA TYR A 376 5.72 -18.64 28.58
C TYR A 376 5.43 -19.79 29.56
N LYS A 377 4.58 -19.53 30.57
CA LYS A 377 4.18 -20.50 31.60
C LYS A 377 3.54 -21.76 31.02
N ASP A 378 2.64 -21.56 30.07
CA ASP A 378 1.91 -22.59 29.34
C ASP A 378 2.19 -22.43 27.84
N PRO A 379 2.21 -23.51 27.04
CA PRO A 379 2.39 -23.39 25.59
C PRO A 379 1.32 -22.50 24.95
N ILE A 380 1.75 -21.50 24.18
CA ILE A 380 0.89 -20.52 23.52
C ILE A 380 0.14 -21.23 22.39
N LYS A 381 -1.19 -21.36 22.54
CA LYS A 381 -2.09 -22.10 21.64
C LYS A 381 -2.59 -21.23 20.48
N LEU A 382 -1.66 -20.77 19.65
CA LEU A 382 -1.97 -20.09 18.40
C LEU A 382 -1.02 -20.54 17.29
N LYS A 383 -1.51 -20.46 16.05
CA LYS A 383 -0.79 -20.94 14.88
C LYS A 383 0.37 -19.99 14.58
N SER A 384 1.59 -20.50 14.56
CA SER A 384 2.78 -19.67 14.39
C SER A 384 3.75 -20.23 13.37
N VAL A 385 4.52 -19.33 12.76
CA VAL A 385 5.65 -19.63 11.89
C VAL A 385 6.88 -18.88 12.39
N HIS A 386 8.02 -19.56 12.47
CA HIS A 386 9.27 -19.03 13.02
C HIS A 386 10.40 -19.18 12.01
N PHE A 387 10.96 -18.06 11.57
CA PHE A 387 12.14 -17.99 10.71
C PHE A 387 13.41 -18.02 11.56
N VAL A 388 14.26 -19.01 11.29
CA VAL A 388 15.48 -19.28 12.05
C VAL A 388 16.70 -19.31 11.13
N GLY A 389 17.55 -18.28 11.26
CA GLY A 389 18.79 -18.16 10.49
C GLY A 389 19.89 -19.08 10.98
N ALA A 390 20.49 -19.86 10.08
CA ALA A 390 21.55 -20.82 10.40
C ALA A 390 22.83 -20.15 10.96
N LYS A 391 23.06 -18.89 10.60
CA LYS A 391 24.19 -18.06 11.07
C LYS A 391 23.74 -16.94 12.01
N ASP A 392 22.48 -16.95 12.46
CA ASP A 392 21.97 -15.96 13.39
C ASP A 392 22.53 -16.18 14.79
N TRP A 393 23.01 -15.12 15.45
CA TRP A 393 23.47 -15.16 16.83
C TRP A 393 22.32 -15.42 17.82
N LEU A 394 21.06 -15.14 17.40
CA LEU A 394 19.85 -15.53 18.12
C LEU A 394 19.33 -16.93 17.80
N LYS A 395 19.94 -17.70 16.87
CA LYS A 395 19.40 -18.99 16.39
C LYS A 395 18.81 -19.88 17.51
N LEU A 396 19.61 -20.17 18.54
CA LEU A 396 19.20 -21.02 19.66
C LEU A 396 18.04 -20.38 20.46
N ARG A 397 18.04 -19.06 20.63
CA ARG A 397 16.97 -18.30 21.29
C ARG A 397 15.67 -18.28 20.49
N SER A 398 15.75 -18.29 19.16
CA SER A 398 14.59 -18.42 18.28
C SER A 398 14.03 -19.84 18.28
N GLU A 399 14.87 -20.87 18.40
CA GLU A 399 14.44 -22.26 18.61
C GLU A 399 13.80 -22.44 20.00
N GLU A 400 14.38 -21.83 21.05
CA GLU A 400 13.77 -21.73 22.39
C GLU A 400 12.44 -20.97 22.40
N LEU A 401 12.29 -19.94 21.56
CA LEU A 401 11.02 -19.21 21.43
C LEU A 401 9.96 -20.05 20.73
N ALA A 402 10.30 -20.66 19.59
CA ALA A 402 9.40 -21.51 18.84
C ALA A 402 8.80 -22.63 19.72
N SER A 403 9.61 -23.24 20.61
CA SER A 403 9.14 -24.29 21.52
C SER A 403 8.12 -23.85 22.58
N ALA A 404 7.89 -22.55 22.77
CA ALA A 404 6.78 -22.06 23.59
C ALA A 404 5.44 -21.98 22.84
N PHE A 405 5.41 -22.16 21.52
CA PHE A 405 4.18 -22.21 20.74
C PHE A 405 3.74 -23.66 20.50
N HIS A 406 2.45 -23.88 20.36
CA HIS A 406 1.91 -25.20 20.02
C HIS A 406 2.07 -25.48 18.52
N ASN A 407 2.81 -26.54 18.17
CA ASN A 407 3.05 -27.00 16.80
C ASN A 407 3.48 -25.89 15.81
N PRO A 408 4.57 -25.14 16.08
CA PRO A 408 5.06 -24.09 15.19
C PRO A 408 5.56 -24.66 13.87
N LEU A 409 5.29 -23.95 12.77
CA LEU A 409 6.06 -24.12 11.54
C LEU A 409 7.44 -23.47 11.75
N ILE A 410 8.53 -24.15 11.42
CA ILE A 410 9.89 -23.61 11.54
C ILE A 410 10.53 -23.58 10.16
N ILE A 411 10.70 -22.38 9.61
CA ILE A 411 11.34 -22.15 8.31
C ILE A 411 12.81 -21.78 8.57
N ARG A 412 13.74 -22.50 7.95
CA ARG A 412 15.18 -22.36 8.19
C ARG A 412 15.85 -21.74 6.96
N HIS A 413 16.71 -20.74 7.17
CA HIS A 413 17.41 -20.05 6.07
C HIS A 413 18.92 -19.95 6.34
N PRO A 414 19.79 -19.86 5.32
CA PRO A 414 21.25 -19.94 5.48
C PRO A 414 21.92 -18.64 5.96
N GLN A 415 21.15 -17.57 6.18
CA GLN A 415 21.65 -16.22 6.47
C GLN A 415 21.85 -16.00 7.98
N GLY A 416 22.38 -14.82 8.33
CA GLY A 416 22.53 -14.35 9.70
C GLY A 416 21.27 -13.67 10.22
N HIS A 417 21.45 -12.67 11.10
CA HIS A 417 20.37 -11.90 11.71
C HIS A 417 19.73 -10.89 10.74
N VAL A 418 18.84 -11.39 9.88
CA VAL A 418 18.17 -10.61 8.83
C VAL A 418 16.75 -11.10 8.62
N VAL A 419 15.87 -10.25 8.08
CA VAL A 419 14.68 -10.72 7.37
C VAL A 419 15.17 -11.49 6.13
N PRO A 420 14.85 -12.79 5.99
CA PRO A 420 15.37 -13.60 4.90
C PRO A 420 14.81 -13.16 3.55
N ARG A 421 15.53 -13.47 2.46
CA ARG A 421 14.84 -13.72 1.18
C ARG A 421 14.33 -15.16 1.23
N LEU A 422 13.09 -15.37 0.79
CA LEU A 422 12.51 -16.70 0.70
C LEU A 422 13.01 -17.39 -0.57
N ASP A 423 13.38 -18.66 -0.45
CA ASP A 423 13.51 -19.56 -1.60
C ASP A 423 12.14 -20.17 -1.94
N GLU A 424 12.06 -20.92 -3.05
CA GLU A 424 10.81 -21.51 -3.53
C GLU A 424 10.09 -22.35 -2.46
N GLU A 425 10.83 -23.12 -1.67
CA GLU A 425 10.26 -23.98 -0.63
C GLU A 425 9.80 -23.17 0.60
N ALA A 426 10.57 -22.15 1.02
CA ALA A 426 10.15 -21.24 2.08
C ALA A 426 8.91 -20.41 1.68
N THR A 427 8.86 -19.92 0.44
CA THR A 427 7.70 -19.24 -0.16
C THR A 427 6.48 -20.16 -0.18
N ARG A 428 6.65 -21.42 -0.63
CA ARG A 428 5.56 -22.41 -0.66
C ARG A 428 5.06 -22.74 0.76
N GLN A 429 5.97 -23.02 1.70
CA GLN A 429 5.61 -23.31 3.09
C GLN A 429 4.86 -22.16 3.75
N LEU A 430 5.31 -20.92 3.56
CA LEU A 430 4.61 -19.75 4.11
C LEU A 430 3.26 -19.51 3.42
N SER A 431 3.17 -19.71 2.10
CA SER A 431 1.92 -19.60 1.34
C SER A 431 0.87 -20.62 1.76
N ASP A 432 1.28 -21.88 1.94
CA ASP A 432 0.37 -22.95 2.40
C ASP A 432 -0.08 -22.68 3.85
N TRP A 433 0.81 -22.13 4.68
CA TRP A 433 0.49 -21.73 6.05
C TRP A 433 -0.48 -20.54 6.12
N THR A 434 -0.28 -19.48 5.32
CA THR A 434 -1.19 -18.31 5.28
C THR A 434 -2.54 -18.66 4.67
N LYS A 435 -2.60 -19.46 3.59
CA LYS A 435 -3.85 -20.05 3.10
C LYS A 435 -4.58 -20.83 4.19
N GLY A 436 -3.84 -21.60 4.98
CA GLY A 436 -4.37 -22.31 6.15
C GLY A 436 -4.94 -21.39 7.24
N ILE A 437 -4.45 -20.16 7.41
CA ILE A 437 -5.06 -19.15 8.31
C ILE A 437 -6.39 -18.65 7.75
N ILE A 438 -6.41 -18.33 6.45
CA ILE A 438 -7.60 -17.79 5.76
C ILE A 438 -8.75 -18.81 5.76
N VAL A 439 -8.45 -20.10 5.60
CA VAL A 439 -9.46 -21.19 5.66
C VAL A 439 -9.98 -21.41 7.08
N GLU A 440 -9.14 -21.25 8.11
CA GLU A 440 -9.48 -21.50 9.51
C GLU A 440 -10.26 -20.34 10.16
N HIS A 441 -10.06 -19.11 9.68
CA HIS A 441 -10.59 -17.89 10.32
C HIS A 441 -11.29 -16.90 9.40
N GLY A 442 -11.20 -17.08 8.08
CA GLY A 442 -12.04 -16.34 7.13
C GLY A 442 -13.38 -17.04 6.93
N ASN A 443 -14.42 -16.28 6.60
CA ASN A 443 -15.72 -16.81 6.20
C ASN A 443 -15.59 -17.54 4.84
N GLY A 444 -15.07 -18.77 4.83
CA GLY A 444 -15.16 -19.66 3.68
C GLY A 444 -16.62 -19.92 3.29
N PRO A 445 -16.91 -20.30 2.04
CA PRO A 445 -18.26 -20.71 1.67
C PRO A 445 -18.69 -21.85 2.60
N VAL A 446 -19.90 -21.76 3.15
CA VAL A 446 -20.49 -22.90 3.85
C VAL A 446 -20.67 -24.00 2.82
N THR A 447 -19.76 -24.97 2.82
CA THR A 447 -20.01 -26.24 2.14
C THR A 447 -21.19 -26.87 2.86
N SER A 448 -22.35 -26.81 2.20
CA SER A 448 -23.56 -27.43 2.69
C SER A 448 -23.25 -28.89 2.97
N LYS A 449 -23.43 -29.31 4.22
CA LYS A 449 -23.45 -30.73 4.55
C LYS A 449 -24.54 -31.36 3.69
N ALA A 450 -24.14 -32.14 2.68
CA ALA A 450 -25.04 -33.09 2.07
C ALA A 450 -25.56 -33.99 3.20
N ALA A 451 -26.86 -33.94 3.44
CA ALA A 451 -27.51 -34.86 4.34
C ALA A 451 -27.61 -36.21 3.62
N GLU A 452 -26.79 -37.18 4.03
CA GLU A 452 -27.04 -38.58 3.72
C GLU A 452 -27.87 -39.17 4.87
N THR A 453 -29.14 -39.41 4.57
CA THR A 453 -30.08 -40.29 5.30
C THR A 453 -30.33 -41.53 4.48
#